data_AF-A0AAE0VLV7-F1
#
_entry.id   AF-A0AAE0VLV7-F1
#
_cell.length_a   1.000
_cell.length_b   1.000
_cell.length_c   1.000
_cell.angle_alpha   90.00
_cell.angle_beta   90.00
_cell.angle_gamma   90.00
#
_symmetry.space_group_name_H-M   'P 1'
#
loop_
_entity.id
_entity.type
_entity.pdbx_description
1 polymer ?
#
loop_
_entity_poly.entity_id
_entity_poly.type
_entity_poly.pdbx_seq_one_letter_code
_entity_poly.pdbx_strand_id
1 'polypeptide(L)'
;MKFANPTNDVAFRKVFGNKKKLALISFLNAVIKLPSRKPITKVTLLNPYQLPKLSGGKSTIVDVKATDGEGNNYLVEMQVTEATDFEKRIQYYVAQSYAGQIVQGNKYQKLKPIYFIGILKFNIGKNPNYFTKHRVHDVETQENVLKEMEFNFIQLKRFKKKIEDLITPIDQWAYFLKNAEDLEIIPKNVKDKGLKAAYLEADRHNWTKDEAEYYLKAEIKERDELGALELAEKRGEEKGRVEGIEIGEERMVEKIILSKHPKFSVAQLAELTDLTEDELSGGKSTIVDVKATDGEGNNYLVEMQVTEATDFEKRIQYYVAQNYSGQIVQGNKYQKLKPIYFIGILKFNIGKNPNYFTKHRVHDVETQENVLKEMEFNFIQLKRFKKKIEDLITPIDQWAYFLKNAEDLEIIPKNVKDKGLKAAYLEADRHNWTKDEAEYYLKAEIKERDELGALEPAEKRGEEKGRVEGRVEGRVEGRVEGRVEGIEIGEERMVEKIILSKYPKFSVAQLAELTDLTEDEVIAILKKHDKM
;
A
#
# COMPACT_ATOMS: atom_id res chain seq x y z
N MET A 1 36.56 -32.24 8.07
CA MET A 1 35.74 -31.14 8.66
C MET A 1 34.37 -31.72 8.95
N LYS A 2 33.55 -31.07 9.77
CA LYS A 2 32.15 -31.48 9.95
C LYS A 2 31.31 -30.22 10.03
N PHE A 3 30.61 -29.91 8.95
CA PHE A 3 29.86 -28.67 8.89
C PHE A 3 28.57 -28.76 9.71
N ALA A 4 28.13 -27.62 10.22
CA ALA A 4 26.80 -27.42 10.76
C ALA A 4 25.79 -27.22 9.63
N ASN A 5 24.52 -27.52 9.90
CA ASN A 5 23.43 -27.23 8.98
C ASN A 5 23.23 -25.71 8.85
N PRO A 6 23.49 -25.08 7.68
CA PRO A 6 23.38 -23.63 7.54
C PRO A 6 21.96 -23.09 7.66
N THR A 7 20.95 -23.97 7.63
CA THR A 7 19.54 -23.59 7.82
C THR A 7 19.10 -23.57 9.28
N ASN A 8 19.95 -24.05 10.19
CA ASN A 8 19.75 -23.87 11.62
C ASN A 8 20.04 -22.41 12.02
N ASP A 9 19.22 -21.83 12.90
CA ASP A 9 19.32 -20.41 13.32
C ASP A 9 20.71 -20.04 13.85
N VAL A 10 21.34 -20.90 14.67
CA VAL A 10 22.66 -20.62 15.26
C VAL A 10 23.74 -20.60 14.18
N ALA A 11 23.75 -21.60 13.30
CA ALA A 11 24.69 -21.68 12.21
C ALA A 11 24.50 -20.53 11.21
N PHE A 12 23.24 -20.20 10.89
CA PHE A 12 22.88 -19.11 10.00
C PHE A 12 23.42 -17.77 10.52
N ARG A 13 23.15 -17.45 11.78
CA ARG A 13 23.66 -16.23 12.44
C ARG A 13 25.18 -16.18 12.46
N LYS A 14 25.87 -17.31 12.69
CA LYS A 14 27.34 -17.36 12.67
C LYS A 14 27.91 -17.09 11.27
N VAL A 15 27.30 -17.68 10.23
CA VAL A 15 27.73 -17.52 8.84
C VAL A 15 27.46 -16.10 8.31
N PHE A 16 26.27 -15.55 8.55
CA PHE A 16 25.85 -14.29 7.93
C PHE A 16 25.96 -13.05 8.84
N GLY A 17 25.93 -13.24 10.16
CA GLY A 17 25.98 -12.16 11.16
C GLY A 17 27.38 -11.83 11.69
N ASN A 18 28.45 -12.46 11.19
CA ASN A 18 29.79 -12.19 11.69
C ASN A 18 30.35 -10.83 11.26
N LYS A 19 31.33 -10.32 12.03
CA LYS A 19 31.97 -9.02 11.81
C LYS A 19 32.71 -8.91 10.47
N LYS A 20 33.18 -10.04 9.91
CA LYS A 20 33.93 -10.09 8.64
C LYS A 20 33.03 -9.86 7.43
N LYS A 21 31.76 -10.28 7.49
CA LYS A 21 30.69 -10.05 6.49
C LYS A 21 31.00 -10.53 5.06
N LEU A 22 32.11 -11.23 4.83
CA LEU A 22 32.52 -11.72 3.51
C LEU A 22 31.50 -12.69 2.92
N ALA A 23 30.98 -13.60 3.75
CA ALA A 23 29.93 -14.53 3.38
C ALA A 23 28.66 -13.78 2.94
N LEU A 24 28.20 -12.82 3.76
CA LEU A 24 27.02 -12.01 3.45
C LEU A 24 27.20 -11.22 2.15
N ILE A 25 28.32 -10.52 1.96
CA ILE A 25 28.60 -9.74 0.74
C ILE A 25 28.55 -10.64 -0.50
N SER A 26 29.21 -11.80 -0.45
CA SER A 26 29.19 -12.76 -1.56
C SER A 26 27.79 -13.30 -1.82
N PHE A 27 27.05 -13.67 -0.78
CA PHE A 27 25.69 -14.18 -0.90
C PHE A 27 24.75 -13.14 -1.52
N LEU A 28 24.77 -11.89 -1.04
CA LEU A 28 23.96 -10.82 -1.60
C LEU A 28 24.28 -10.58 -3.09
N ASN A 29 25.57 -10.61 -3.48
CA ASN A 29 25.97 -10.50 -4.88
C ASN A 29 25.54 -11.70 -5.75
N ALA A 30 25.39 -12.88 -5.16
CA ALA A 30 24.90 -14.06 -5.87
C ALA A 30 23.39 -13.98 -6.14
N VAL A 31 22.63 -13.42 -5.20
CA VAL A 31 21.17 -13.33 -5.26
C VAL A 31 20.71 -12.10 -6.05
N ILE A 32 21.25 -10.93 -5.71
CA ILE A 32 20.76 -9.62 -6.16
C ILE A 32 21.56 -9.11 -7.35
N LYS A 33 20.86 -8.72 -8.41
CA LYS A 33 21.43 -8.01 -9.55
C LYS A 33 21.12 -6.53 -9.43
N LEU A 34 22.06 -5.75 -8.88
CA LEU A 34 21.88 -4.32 -8.68
C LEU A 34 21.72 -3.54 -10.00
N PRO A 35 20.88 -2.49 -10.03
CA PRO A 35 20.71 -1.64 -11.21
C PRO A 35 22.02 -1.00 -11.71
N SER A 36 22.90 -0.60 -10.78
CA SER A 36 24.22 -0.03 -11.08
C SER A 36 25.17 -1.03 -11.76
N ARG A 37 24.82 -2.32 -11.74
CA ARG A 37 25.64 -3.47 -12.18
C ARG A 37 26.99 -3.59 -11.46
N LYS A 38 27.25 -2.74 -10.45
CA LYS A 38 28.43 -2.84 -9.60
C LYS A 38 28.15 -3.86 -8.50
N PRO A 39 29.12 -4.74 -8.17
CA PRO A 39 28.97 -5.65 -7.05
C PRO A 39 29.00 -4.87 -5.74
N ILE A 40 28.29 -5.38 -4.74
CA ILE A 40 28.35 -4.94 -3.35
C ILE A 40 29.77 -5.20 -2.84
N THR A 41 30.44 -4.15 -2.37
CA THR A 41 31.81 -4.25 -1.83
C THR A 41 31.85 -4.10 -0.31
N LYS A 42 30.81 -3.50 0.28
CA LYS A 42 30.70 -3.25 1.72
C LYS A 42 29.25 -3.37 2.15
N VAL A 43 29.05 -3.95 3.34
CA VAL A 43 27.76 -3.96 4.04
C VAL A 43 27.92 -3.58 5.50
N THR A 44 26.90 -2.92 6.03
CA THR A 44 26.71 -2.64 7.45
C THR A 44 25.59 -3.53 7.95
N LEU A 45 25.88 -4.37 8.94
CA LEU A 45 24.85 -5.12 9.65
C LEU A 45 24.10 -4.12 10.54
N LEU A 46 22.77 -4.14 10.45
CA LEU A 46 21.89 -3.33 11.26
C LEU A 46 21.28 -4.18 12.37
N ASN A 47 20.71 -3.50 13.37
CA ASN A 47 19.88 -4.16 14.37
C ASN A 47 18.75 -4.94 13.66
N PRO A 48 18.61 -6.26 13.92
CA PRO A 48 17.55 -7.08 13.31
C PRO A 48 16.14 -6.70 13.78
N TYR A 49 16.01 -6.05 14.94
CA TYR A 49 14.73 -5.56 15.43
C TYR A 49 14.24 -4.40 14.57
N GLN A 50 13.01 -4.50 14.07
CA GLN A 50 12.31 -3.41 13.39
C GLN A 50 11.24 -2.88 14.33
N LEU A 51 11.50 -1.68 14.85
CA LEU A 51 10.56 -0.99 15.72
C LEU A 51 9.53 -0.27 14.83
N PRO A 52 8.24 -0.36 15.18
CA PRO A 52 7.20 0.40 14.50
C PRO A 52 7.42 1.89 14.76
N LYS A 53 7.21 2.72 13.74
CA LYS A 53 7.22 4.19 13.90
C LYS A 53 5.88 4.78 14.34
N LEU A 54 4.83 3.97 14.28
CA LEU A 54 3.49 4.30 14.75
C LEU A 54 3.31 3.72 16.15
N SER A 55 2.77 4.52 17.06
CA SER A 55 2.47 4.08 18.42
C SER A 55 1.60 2.82 18.41
N GLY A 56 1.99 1.82 19.20
CA GLY A 56 1.30 0.53 19.30
C GLY A 56 1.55 -0.45 18.15
N GLY A 57 2.29 -0.07 17.10
CA GLY A 57 2.54 -0.95 15.95
C GLY A 57 3.20 -2.27 16.33
N LYS A 58 3.10 -3.27 15.45
CA LYS A 58 3.74 -4.57 15.68
C LYS A 58 5.24 -4.48 15.42
N SER A 59 6.06 -4.88 16.39
CA SER A 59 7.52 -5.00 16.19
C SER A 59 7.84 -6.30 15.49
N THR A 60 8.87 -6.30 14.64
CA THR A 60 9.36 -7.50 13.95
C THR A 60 10.84 -7.69 14.21
N ILE A 61 11.34 -8.89 13.93
CA ILE A 61 12.74 -9.25 14.01
C ILE A 61 13.04 -10.04 12.76
N VAL A 62 14.11 -9.65 12.07
CA VAL A 62 14.62 -10.41 10.92
C VAL A 62 15.90 -11.17 11.26
N ASP A 63 16.23 -12.22 10.53
CA ASP A 63 17.47 -12.98 10.81
C ASP A 63 18.72 -12.15 10.48
N VAL A 64 18.73 -11.48 9.31
CA VAL A 64 19.78 -10.54 8.94
C VAL A 64 19.18 -9.29 8.31
N LYS A 65 19.56 -8.14 8.87
CA LYS A 65 19.32 -6.81 8.28
C LYS A 65 20.64 -6.17 7.92
N ALA A 66 20.77 -5.70 6.68
CA ALA A 66 21.99 -5.04 6.24
C ALA A 66 21.72 -3.88 5.27
N THR A 67 22.68 -2.97 5.18
CA THR A 67 22.69 -1.89 4.19
C THR A 67 24.01 -1.91 3.43
N ASP A 68 23.99 -1.73 2.10
CA ASP A 68 25.21 -1.63 1.30
C ASP A 68 25.81 -0.21 1.29
N GLY A 69 26.90 -0.02 0.54
CA GLY A 69 27.54 1.29 0.35
C GLY A 69 26.72 2.32 -0.43
N GLU A 70 25.66 1.91 -1.14
CA GLU A 70 24.76 2.81 -1.89
C GLU A 70 23.50 3.18 -1.07
N GLY A 71 23.33 2.56 0.11
CA GLY A 71 22.19 2.75 1.00
C GLY A 71 21.03 1.77 0.76
N ASN A 72 21.18 0.79 -0.15
CA ASN A 72 20.17 -0.24 -0.39
C ASN A 72 20.06 -1.17 0.82
N ASN A 73 18.84 -1.56 1.17
CA ASN A 73 18.57 -2.39 2.35
C ASN A 73 18.29 -3.83 1.96
N TYR A 74 18.78 -4.76 2.77
CA TYR A 74 18.64 -6.20 2.58
C TYR A 74 18.04 -6.82 3.83
N LEU A 75 16.96 -7.58 3.64
CA LEU A 75 16.33 -8.41 4.66
C LEU A 75 16.51 -9.86 4.25
N VAL A 76 17.24 -10.65 5.04
CA VAL A 76 17.42 -12.09 4.79
C VAL A 76 16.71 -12.87 5.88
N GLU A 77 15.88 -13.84 5.44
CA GLU A 77 15.04 -14.67 6.30
C GLU A 77 15.23 -16.15 5.97
N MET A 78 15.47 -16.98 6.99
CA MET A 78 15.44 -18.43 6.90
C MET A 78 14.10 -18.95 7.41
N GLN A 79 13.42 -19.78 6.61
CA GLN A 79 12.07 -20.25 6.94
C GLN A 79 11.94 -21.76 6.71
N VAL A 80 11.75 -22.47 7.82
CA VAL A 80 11.71 -23.93 7.86
C VAL A 80 10.30 -24.46 7.55
N THR A 81 9.27 -23.81 8.11
CA THR A 81 7.87 -24.24 8.03
C THR A 81 7.03 -23.25 7.23
N GLU A 82 6.10 -23.78 6.44
CA GLU A 82 5.12 -22.99 5.71
C GLU A 82 4.00 -22.56 6.68
N ALA A 83 3.96 -21.27 7.00
CA ALA A 83 2.87 -20.68 7.79
C ALA A 83 1.79 -20.14 6.85
N THR A 84 0.52 -20.24 7.25
CA THR A 84 -0.64 -19.79 6.45
C THR A 84 -0.65 -18.29 6.15
N ASP A 85 0.13 -17.49 6.87
CA ASP A 85 0.26 -16.04 6.73
C ASP A 85 1.64 -15.58 6.26
N PHE A 86 2.44 -16.50 5.68
CA PHE A 86 3.81 -16.25 5.27
C PHE A 86 3.95 -15.07 4.31
N GLU A 87 3.15 -15.01 3.25
CA GLU A 87 3.19 -13.96 2.24
C GLU A 87 2.87 -12.59 2.85
N LYS A 88 1.82 -12.52 3.67
CA LYS A 88 1.41 -11.31 4.39
C LYS A 88 2.51 -10.81 5.31
N ARG A 89 3.15 -11.72 6.06
CA ARG A 89 4.26 -11.39 6.96
C ARG A 89 5.45 -10.82 6.20
N ILE A 90 5.83 -11.40 5.07
CA ILE A 90 6.97 -10.90 4.29
C ILE A 90 6.69 -9.50 3.74
N GLN A 91 5.50 -9.29 3.17
CA GLN A 91 5.10 -7.97 2.68
C GLN A 91 5.05 -6.96 3.85
N TYR A 92 4.69 -7.40 5.06
CA TYR A 92 4.72 -6.56 6.26
C TYR A 92 6.16 -6.18 6.64
N TYR A 93 7.10 -7.12 6.62
CA TYR A 93 8.51 -6.87 6.99
C TYR A 93 9.14 -5.85 6.04
N VAL A 94 8.91 -6.02 4.73
CA VAL A 94 9.39 -5.09 3.70
C VAL A 94 8.72 -3.73 3.85
N ALA A 95 7.39 -3.69 4.03
CA ALA A 95 6.64 -2.46 4.22
C ALA A 95 7.13 -1.66 5.44
N GLN A 96 7.27 -2.32 6.59
CA GLN A 96 7.74 -1.70 7.81
C GLN A 96 9.19 -1.21 7.66
N SER A 97 10.05 -1.99 7.01
CA SER A 97 11.43 -1.57 6.73
C SER A 97 11.47 -0.33 5.83
N TYR A 98 10.63 -0.27 4.79
CA TYR A 98 10.60 0.83 3.83
C TYR A 98 10.02 2.11 4.44
N ALA A 99 8.87 2.00 5.11
CA ALA A 99 8.28 3.11 5.86
C ALA A 99 9.20 3.58 7.01
N GLY A 100 9.99 2.66 7.57
CA GLY A 100 10.94 2.94 8.64
C GLY A 100 12.17 3.77 8.24
N GLN A 101 12.41 4.04 6.97
CA GLN A 101 13.64 4.75 6.54
C GLN A 101 13.60 6.27 6.79
N ILE A 102 12.42 6.88 6.83
CA ILE A 102 12.27 8.34 6.92
C ILE A 102 11.33 8.74 8.06
N VAL A 103 11.56 9.94 8.61
CA VAL A 103 10.71 10.57 9.64
C VAL A 103 10.09 11.85 9.11
N GLN A 104 9.19 12.47 9.88
CA GLN A 104 8.57 13.74 9.51
C GLN A 104 9.62 14.79 9.10
N GLY A 105 9.33 15.57 8.06
CA GLY A 105 10.24 16.57 7.49
C GLY A 105 11.32 16.03 6.54
N ASN A 106 11.55 14.70 6.47
CA ASN A 106 12.45 14.13 5.45
C ASN A 106 11.82 14.14 4.06
N LYS A 107 12.62 14.35 3.01
CA LYS A 107 12.17 14.23 1.61
C LYS A 107 12.14 12.77 1.15
N TYR A 108 11.23 12.40 0.24
CA TYR A 108 11.08 11.00 -0.21
C TYR A 108 12.24 10.52 -1.08
N GLN A 109 13.03 11.41 -1.68
CA GLN A 109 14.25 11.04 -2.43
C GLN A 109 15.27 10.26 -1.58
N LYS A 110 15.23 10.44 -0.25
CA LYS A 110 16.09 9.72 0.71
C LYS A 110 15.78 8.22 0.79
N LEU A 111 14.58 7.80 0.40
CA LEU A 111 14.19 6.39 0.39
C LEU A 111 15.12 5.60 -0.53
N LYS A 112 15.48 4.41 -0.08
CA LYS A 112 16.35 3.46 -0.78
C LYS A 112 15.63 2.13 -0.97
N PRO A 113 15.93 1.41 -2.06
CA PRO A 113 15.35 0.10 -2.33
C PRO A 113 15.55 -0.90 -1.18
N ILE A 114 14.61 -1.83 -1.09
CA ILE A 114 14.64 -2.99 -0.18
C ILE A 114 14.63 -4.27 -0.99
N TYR A 115 15.60 -5.12 -0.73
CA TYR A 115 15.74 -6.44 -1.28
C TYR A 115 15.46 -7.47 -0.18
N PHE A 116 14.32 -8.14 -0.26
CA PHE A 116 14.01 -9.29 0.58
C PHE A 116 14.59 -10.56 -0.02
N ILE A 117 15.17 -11.41 0.81
CA ILE A 117 15.74 -12.71 0.45
C ILE A 117 15.23 -13.77 1.42
N GLY A 118 14.25 -14.57 0.99
CA GLY A 118 13.73 -15.69 1.75
C GLY A 118 14.41 -17.00 1.34
N ILE A 119 15.02 -17.71 2.28
CA ILE A 119 15.55 -19.05 2.10
C ILE A 119 14.55 -20.03 2.72
N LEU A 120 13.89 -20.83 1.88
CA LEU A 120 12.71 -21.61 2.26
C LEU A 120 12.99 -23.11 2.18
N LYS A 121 12.64 -23.85 3.24
CA LYS A 121 12.54 -25.33 3.21
C LYS A 121 11.19 -25.83 2.70
N PHE A 122 10.32 -24.93 2.23
CA PHE A 122 9.07 -25.24 1.54
C PHE A 122 9.03 -24.54 0.17
N ASN A 123 7.98 -24.79 -0.61
CA ASN A 123 7.80 -24.17 -1.91
C ASN A 123 6.70 -23.11 -1.82
N ILE A 124 6.84 -22.04 -2.60
CA ILE A 124 5.80 -21.03 -2.78
C ILE A 124 5.52 -20.84 -4.26
N GLY A 125 4.28 -20.51 -4.59
CA GLY A 125 3.84 -20.36 -5.97
C GLY A 125 4.04 -21.64 -6.82
N LYS A 126 3.76 -21.50 -8.11
CA LYS A 126 3.79 -22.58 -9.11
C LYS A 126 5.08 -22.63 -9.91
N ASN A 127 5.93 -21.59 -9.86
CA ASN A 127 7.20 -21.58 -10.59
C ASN A 127 8.10 -22.76 -10.17
N PRO A 128 8.44 -23.72 -11.06
CA PRO A 128 9.23 -24.89 -10.68
C PRO A 128 10.68 -24.57 -10.31
N ASN A 129 11.16 -23.36 -10.62
CA ASN A 129 12.53 -22.95 -10.33
C ASN A 129 12.78 -22.82 -8.83
N TYR A 130 13.95 -23.26 -8.40
CA TYR A 130 14.35 -23.15 -7.00
C TYR A 130 14.65 -21.69 -6.60
N PHE A 131 14.95 -20.83 -7.56
CA PHE A 131 15.23 -19.42 -7.32
C PHE A 131 14.26 -18.57 -8.12
N THR A 132 13.50 -17.70 -7.44
CA THR A 132 12.51 -16.82 -8.07
C THR A 132 12.68 -15.39 -7.59
N LYS A 133 12.31 -14.45 -8.47
CA LYS A 133 12.36 -13.00 -8.20
C LYS A 133 10.99 -12.41 -8.44
N HIS A 134 10.55 -11.55 -7.54
CA HIS A 134 9.25 -10.92 -7.59
C HIS A 134 9.39 -9.42 -7.46
N ARG A 135 8.77 -8.68 -8.38
CA ARG A 135 8.88 -7.22 -8.49
C ARG A 135 7.52 -6.62 -8.85
N VAL A 136 7.35 -5.34 -8.56
CA VAL A 136 6.15 -4.59 -8.94
C VAL A 136 6.20 -4.25 -10.43
N HIS A 137 5.45 -4.96 -11.26
CA HIS A 137 5.41 -4.80 -12.71
C HIS A 137 4.02 -4.38 -13.18
N ASP A 138 3.99 -3.58 -14.25
CA ASP A 138 2.80 -3.38 -15.06
C ASP A 138 2.30 -4.75 -15.59
N VAL A 139 1.04 -5.07 -15.31
CA VAL A 139 0.45 -6.38 -15.59
C VAL A 139 0.41 -6.70 -17.09
N GLU A 140 0.35 -5.68 -17.95
CA GLU A 140 0.23 -5.87 -19.40
C GLU A 140 1.60 -5.84 -20.10
N THR A 141 2.47 -4.92 -19.71
CA THR A 141 3.74 -4.64 -20.40
C THR A 141 4.96 -5.20 -19.69
N GLN A 142 4.82 -5.70 -18.46
CA GLN A 142 5.91 -6.18 -17.61
C GLN A 142 6.96 -5.11 -17.28
N GLU A 143 6.62 -3.83 -17.45
CA GLU A 143 7.51 -2.73 -17.11
C GLU A 143 7.61 -2.56 -15.58
N ASN A 144 8.84 -2.52 -15.08
CA ASN A 144 9.14 -2.27 -13.67
C ASN A 144 9.36 -0.78 -13.40
N VAL A 145 8.27 -0.01 -13.34
CA VAL A 145 8.33 1.42 -12.99
C VAL A 145 8.63 1.61 -11.50
N LEU A 146 7.98 0.80 -10.65
CA LEU A 146 8.10 0.86 -9.19
C LEU A 146 9.20 -0.10 -8.71
N LYS A 147 10.34 0.46 -8.27
CA LYS A 147 11.61 -0.27 -8.11
C LYS A 147 12.08 -0.44 -6.67
N GLU A 148 11.30 0.01 -5.69
CA GLU A 148 11.81 0.17 -4.32
C GLU A 148 11.67 -1.11 -3.49
N MET A 149 10.94 -2.11 -3.99
CA MET A 149 10.75 -3.41 -3.32
C MET A 149 11.00 -4.56 -4.30
N GLU A 150 11.88 -5.48 -3.92
CA GLU A 150 12.15 -6.72 -4.65
C GLU A 150 12.17 -7.90 -3.66
N PHE A 151 11.49 -9.00 -4.01
CA PHE A 151 11.45 -10.21 -3.20
C PHE A 151 12.13 -11.35 -3.94
N ASN A 152 13.06 -12.02 -3.28
CA ASN A 152 13.86 -13.11 -3.84
C ASN A 152 13.66 -14.35 -2.98
N PHE A 153 13.33 -15.48 -3.60
CA PHE A 153 13.09 -16.73 -2.86
C PHE A 153 13.98 -17.86 -3.34
N ILE A 154 14.68 -18.49 -2.41
CA ILE A 154 15.51 -19.68 -2.61
C ILE A 154 14.80 -20.86 -1.96
N GLN A 155 14.14 -21.68 -2.77
CA GLN A 155 13.28 -22.79 -2.38
C GLN A 155 14.08 -24.09 -2.40
N LEU A 156 14.65 -24.46 -1.25
CA LEU A 156 15.59 -25.58 -1.13
C LEU A 156 14.96 -26.93 -1.49
N LYS A 157 13.65 -27.11 -1.35
CA LYS A 157 12.93 -28.32 -1.81
C LYS A 157 13.02 -28.51 -3.33
N ARG A 158 12.93 -27.41 -4.10
CA ARG A 158 13.05 -27.37 -5.57
C ARG A 158 14.51 -27.47 -6.07
N PHE A 159 15.51 -27.19 -5.23
CA PHE A 159 16.92 -27.31 -5.63
C PHE A 159 17.36 -28.78 -5.73
N LYS A 160 17.73 -29.26 -6.93
CA LYS A 160 18.12 -30.66 -7.18
C LYS A 160 19.49 -30.84 -7.84
N LYS A 161 20.23 -29.76 -8.06
CA LYS A 161 21.53 -29.78 -8.76
C LYS A 161 22.61 -30.49 -7.92
N LYS A 162 23.48 -31.25 -8.58
CA LYS A 162 24.69 -31.84 -7.99
C LYS A 162 25.87 -30.87 -8.09
N ILE A 163 27.00 -31.22 -7.46
CA ILE A 163 28.22 -30.38 -7.45
C ILE A 163 28.70 -30.07 -8.87
N GLU A 164 28.57 -31.03 -9.78
CA GLU A 164 29.01 -30.91 -11.18
C GLU A 164 28.13 -29.93 -11.98
N ASP A 165 26.87 -29.75 -11.56
CA ASP A 165 25.86 -28.92 -12.25
C ASP A 165 25.81 -27.48 -11.72
N LEU A 166 26.72 -27.10 -10.82
CA LEU A 166 26.74 -25.78 -10.20
C LEU A 166 27.40 -24.76 -11.13
N ILE A 167 26.59 -24.10 -11.95
CA ILE A 167 27.03 -23.15 -12.99
C ILE A 167 27.16 -21.74 -12.42
N THR A 168 26.19 -21.30 -11.62
CA THR A 168 26.09 -19.92 -11.14
C THR A 168 26.50 -19.78 -9.67
N PRO A 169 26.89 -18.58 -9.20
CA PRO A 169 27.15 -18.35 -7.78
C PRO A 169 25.97 -18.71 -6.88
N ILE A 170 24.73 -18.44 -7.34
CA ILE A 170 23.53 -18.80 -6.59
C ILE A 170 23.32 -20.32 -6.52
N ASP A 171 23.72 -21.08 -7.55
CA ASP A 171 23.73 -22.55 -7.47
C ASP A 171 24.67 -23.03 -6.35
N GLN A 172 25.87 -22.45 -6.25
CA GLN A 172 26.84 -22.81 -5.22
C GLN A 172 26.35 -22.48 -3.80
N TRP A 173 25.72 -21.31 -3.64
CA TRP A 173 25.10 -20.93 -2.36
C TRP A 173 23.90 -21.80 -1.99
N ALA A 174 23.01 -22.09 -2.93
CA ALA A 174 21.88 -23.00 -2.69
C ALA A 174 22.37 -24.43 -2.36
N TYR A 175 23.43 -24.89 -3.02
CA TYR A 175 24.07 -26.17 -2.71
C TYR A 175 24.66 -26.19 -1.30
N PHE A 176 25.38 -25.13 -0.89
CA PHE A 176 25.89 -24.99 0.47
C PHE A 176 24.75 -25.02 1.50
N LEU A 177 23.73 -24.16 1.33
CA LEU A 177 22.60 -24.07 2.25
C LEU A 177 21.87 -25.41 2.41
N LYS A 178 21.77 -26.20 1.34
CA LYS A 178 21.04 -27.46 1.36
C LYS A 178 21.87 -28.65 1.86
N ASN A 179 23.14 -28.74 1.48
CA ASN A 179 23.92 -29.99 1.61
C ASN A 179 25.13 -29.87 2.54
N ALA A 180 25.45 -28.69 3.09
CA ALA A 180 26.71 -28.53 3.82
C ALA A 180 26.86 -29.51 5.00
N GLU A 181 25.78 -29.79 5.75
CA GLU A 181 25.80 -30.73 6.88
C GLU A 181 26.31 -32.14 6.50
N ASP A 182 26.06 -32.56 5.26
CA ASP A 182 26.44 -33.87 4.74
C ASP A 182 27.87 -33.92 4.16
N LEU A 183 28.58 -32.78 4.17
CA LEU A 183 29.93 -32.68 3.61
C LEU A 183 30.99 -32.75 4.71
N GLU A 184 32.14 -33.33 4.35
CA GLU A 184 33.34 -33.37 5.22
C GLU A 184 34.49 -32.50 4.71
N ILE A 185 34.38 -32.05 3.45
CA ILE A 185 35.36 -31.21 2.76
C ILE A 185 34.65 -30.10 1.98
N ILE A 186 35.33 -28.96 1.82
CA ILE A 186 34.84 -27.88 0.95
C ILE A 186 34.92 -28.36 -0.51
N PRO A 187 33.83 -28.27 -1.31
CA PRO A 187 33.87 -28.65 -2.71
C PRO A 187 34.96 -27.89 -3.49
N LYS A 188 35.74 -28.62 -4.31
CA LYS A 188 36.91 -28.07 -5.02
C LYS A 188 36.57 -26.94 -6.01
N ASN A 189 35.34 -26.90 -6.49
CA ASN A 189 34.83 -25.86 -7.40
C ASN A 189 34.50 -24.52 -6.68
N VAL A 190 34.54 -24.48 -5.34
CA VAL A 190 34.35 -23.24 -4.57
C VAL A 190 35.61 -22.38 -4.65
N LYS A 191 35.58 -21.42 -5.58
CA LYS A 191 36.63 -20.40 -5.75
C LYS A 191 36.29 -19.07 -5.07
N ASP A 192 34.99 -18.83 -4.82
CA ASP A 192 34.53 -17.60 -4.19
C ASP A 192 34.99 -17.52 -2.73
N LYS A 193 35.61 -16.39 -2.37
CA LYS A 193 36.19 -16.18 -1.03
C LYS A 193 35.10 -16.09 0.04
N GLY A 194 33.94 -15.51 -0.28
CA GLY A 194 32.84 -15.36 0.68
C GLY A 194 32.17 -16.69 0.98
N LEU A 195 31.91 -17.52 -0.04
CA LEU A 195 31.37 -18.87 0.13
C LEU A 195 32.38 -19.77 0.85
N LYS A 196 33.68 -19.68 0.51
CA LYS A 196 34.71 -20.40 1.27
C LYS A 196 34.73 -19.98 2.74
N ALA A 197 34.59 -18.69 3.03
CA ALA A 197 34.46 -18.21 4.40
C ALA A 197 33.21 -18.79 5.09
N ALA A 198 32.07 -18.88 4.40
CA ALA A 198 30.86 -19.49 4.94
C ALA A 198 31.07 -20.97 5.35
N TYR A 199 31.74 -21.77 4.50
CA TYR A 199 32.11 -23.14 4.87
C TYR A 199 33.01 -23.20 6.11
N LEU A 200 33.99 -22.30 6.22
CA LEU A 200 34.90 -22.27 7.37
C LEU A 200 34.19 -21.86 8.67
N GLU A 201 33.27 -20.89 8.60
CA GLU A 201 32.44 -20.48 9.74
C GLU A 201 31.43 -21.58 10.12
N ALA A 202 30.99 -22.40 9.17
CA ALA A 202 30.11 -23.55 9.41
C ALA A 202 30.85 -24.79 9.94
N ASP A 203 32.18 -24.86 9.87
CA ASP A 203 32.93 -26.03 10.37
C ASP A 203 32.93 -26.06 11.90
N ARG A 204 32.23 -27.07 12.46
CA ARG A 204 32.03 -27.19 13.91
C ARG A 204 33.31 -27.44 14.69
N HIS A 205 34.40 -27.85 14.05
CA HIS A 205 35.70 -27.98 14.70
C HIS A 205 36.26 -26.62 15.16
N ASN A 206 35.81 -25.52 14.54
CA ASN A 206 36.22 -24.17 14.91
C ASN A 206 35.28 -23.51 15.93
N TRP A 207 34.29 -24.26 16.45
CA TRP A 207 33.29 -23.71 17.35
C TRP A 207 33.70 -23.92 18.80
N THR A 208 33.33 -22.95 19.63
CA THR A 208 33.42 -23.11 21.09
C THR A 208 32.41 -24.14 21.58
N LYS A 209 32.63 -24.66 22.80
CA LYS A 209 31.68 -25.60 23.42
C LYS A 209 30.28 -25.00 23.52
N ASP A 210 30.20 -23.74 23.96
CA ASP A 210 28.92 -23.03 24.10
C ASP A 210 28.19 -22.91 22.76
N GLU A 211 28.89 -22.52 21.69
CA GLU A 211 28.30 -22.44 20.35
C GLU A 211 27.78 -23.80 19.87
N ALA A 212 28.53 -24.87 20.10
CA ALA A 212 28.10 -26.22 19.76
C ALA A 212 26.89 -26.67 20.58
N GLU A 213 26.84 -26.35 21.87
CA GLU A 213 25.69 -26.63 22.73
C GLU A 213 24.44 -25.85 22.32
N TYR A 214 24.57 -24.56 22.02
CA TYR A 214 23.45 -23.74 21.54
C TYR A 214 22.89 -24.27 20.22
N TYR A 215 23.76 -24.68 19.31
CA TYR A 215 23.34 -25.32 18.06
C TYR A 215 22.57 -26.61 18.28
N LEU A 216 23.07 -27.51 19.14
CA LEU A 216 22.37 -28.75 19.46
C LEU A 216 20.99 -28.49 20.11
N LYS A 217 20.92 -27.52 21.03
CA LYS A 217 19.63 -27.11 21.64
C LYS A 217 18.66 -26.57 20.59
N ALA A 218 19.13 -25.73 19.67
CA ALA A 218 18.31 -25.19 18.59
C ALA A 218 17.82 -26.30 17.64
N GLU A 219 18.67 -27.28 17.34
CA GLU A 219 18.33 -28.43 16.49
C GLU A 219 17.26 -29.33 17.14
N ILE A 220 17.41 -29.65 18.43
CA ILE A 220 16.39 -30.42 19.18
C ILE A 220 15.05 -29.69 19.15
N LYS A 221 15.05 -28.38 19.41
CA LYS A 221 13.84 -27.56 19.38
C LYS A 221 13.17 -27.55 18.00
N GLU A 222 13.94 -27.38 16.92
CA GLU A 222 13.42 -27.41 15.55
C GLU A 222 12.78 -28.77 15.22
N ARG A 223 13.40 -29.88 15.64
CA ARG A 223 12.86 -31.23 15.44
C ARG A 223 11.57 -31.48 16.23
N ASP A 224 11.52 -31.03 17.48
CA ASP A 224 10.33 -31.14 18.32
C ASP A 224 9.16 -30.33 17.72
N GLU A 225 9.44 -29.13 17.21
CA GLU A 225 8.46 -28.27 16.52
C GLU A 225 7.92 -28.93 15.24
N LEU A 226 8.80 -29.50 14.41
CA LEU A 226 8.41 -30.22 13.19
C LEU A 226 7.57 -31.45 13.52
N GLY A 227 7.98 -32.26 14.51
CA GLY A 227 7.24 -33.44 14.93
C GLY A 227 5.85 -33.09 15.50
N ALA A 228 5.73 -31.96 16.20
CA ALA A 228 4.43 -31.46 16.67
C ALA A 228 3.52 -31.02 15.51
N LEU A 229 4.08 -30.40 14.47
CA LEU A 229 3.35 -29.98 13.28
C LEU A 229 2.85 -31.18 12.46
N GLU A 230 3.71 -32.16 12.20
CA GLU A 230 3.32 -33.42 11.52
C GLU A 230 2.22 -34.18 12.28
N LEU A 231 2.30 -34.19 13.62
CA LEU A 231 1.26 -34.80 14.46
C LEU A 231 -0.06 -34.02 14.40
N ALA A 232 -0.01 -32.69 14.34
CA ALA A 232 -1.18 -31.84 14.18
C ALA A 232 -1.83 -32.03 12.80
N GLU A 233 -1.04 -32.13 11.74
CA GLU A 233 -1.51 -32.40 10.37
C GLU A 233 -2.20 -33.76 10.30
N LYS A 234 -1.54 -34.84 10.76
CA LYS A 234 -2.15 -36.19 10.84
C LYS A 234 -3.46 -36.21 11.63
N ARG A 235 -3.50 -35.52 12.78
CA ARG A 235 -4.72 -35.42 13.60
C ARG A 235 -5.80 -34.55 12.96
N GLY A 236 -5.42 -33.55 12.17
CA GLY A 236 -6.33 -32.69 11.40
C GLY A 236 -6.94 -33.44 10.21
N GLU A 237 -6.16 -34.26 9.52
CA GLU A 237 -6.63 -35.18 8.48
C GLU A 237 -7.59 -36.24 9.07
N GLU A 238 -7.27 -36.78 10.25
CA GLU A 238 -8.09 -37.78 10.94
C GLU A 238 -9.36 -37.18 11.59
N LYS A 239 -9.35 -35.87 11.91
CA LYS A 239 -10.51 -35.10 12.44
C LYS A 239 -11.18 -34.19 11.39
N GLY A 240 -11.14 -34.59 10.13
CA GLY A 240 -11.79 -33.89 9.00
C GLY A 240 -13.33 -33.98 8.97
N ARG A 241 -14.02 -33.62 10.05
CA ARG A 241 -15.35 -32.97 10.05
C ARG A 241 -15.73 -32.62 11.50
N VAL A 242 -15.36 -31.42 11.94
CA VAL A 242 -16.31 -30.39 12.41
C VAL A 242 -15.61 -29.21 13.13
N GLU A 243 -14.55 -29.36 13.92
CA GLU A 243 -14.12 -28.26 14.83
C GLU A 243 -12.61 -28.14 15.14
N GLY A 244 -11.73 -28.67 14.28
CA GLY A 244 -10.29 -28.82 14.62
C GLY A 244 -9.33 -27.67 14.31
N ILE A 245 -9.72 -26.68 13.50
CA ILE A 245 -8.75 -25.77 12.85
C ILE A 245 -8.39 -24.54 13.73
N GLU A 246 -9.31 -24.02 14.54
CA GLU A 246 -9.03 -22.77 15.30
C GLU A 246 -8.16 -22.97 16.55
N ILE A 247 -8.32 -24.09 17.27
CA ILE A 247 -7.69 -24.25 18.61
C ILE A 247 -6.24 -24.78 18.52
N GLY A 248 -5.87 -25.45 17.42
CA GLY A 248 -4.50 -25.97 17.20
C GLY A 248 -3.50 -24.88 16.78
N GLU A 249 -3.91 -23.97 15.90
CA GLU A 249 -3.07 -22.87 15.40
C GLU A 249 -2.87 -21.76 16.43
N GLU A 250 -3.85 -21.54 17.32
CA GLU A 250 -3.81 -20.49 18.34
C GLU A 250 -2.71 -20.68 19.39
N ARG A 251 -2.38 -21.92 19.77
CA ARG A 251 -1.34 -22.19 20.78
C ARG A 251 0.05 -22.44 20.21
N MET A 252 0.16 -22.84 18.95
CA MET A 252 1.44 -23.23 18.33
C MET A 252 2.17 -22.03 17.73
N VAL A 253 1.47 -21.15 16.99
CA VAL A 253 2.06 -19.93 16.41
C VAL A 253 2.48 -18.95 17.52
N GLU A 254 1.70 -18.84 18.59
CA GLU A 254 2.05 -17.96 19.72
C GLU A 254 3.27 -18.49 20.51
N LYS A 255 3.39 -19.81 20.71
CA LYS A 255 4.57 -20.44 21.37
C LYS A 255 5.83 -20.43 20.51
N ILE A 256 5.74 -20.59 19.18
CA ILE A 256 6.91 -20.52 18.29
C ILE A 256 7.46 -19.09 18.23
N ILE A 257 6.60 -18.07 18.29
CA ILE A 257 7.02 -16.66 18.33
C ILE A 257 7.53 -16.25 19.72
N LEU A 258 6.91 -16.75 20.80
CA LEU A 258 7.34 -16.48 22.19
C LEU A 258 8.61 -17.21 22.63
N SER A 259 8.86 -18.40 22.09
CA SER A 259 10.02 -19.22 22.47
C SER A 259 11.30 -18.82 21.72
N LYS A 260 11.21 -17.96 20.70
CA LYS A 260 12.38 -17.53 19.93
C LYS A 260 13.17 -16.43 20.61
N HIS A 261 12.56 -15.47 21.32
CA HIS A 261 13.24 -14.47 22.18
C HIS A 261 12.24 -13.87 23.20
N PRO A 262 12.67 -13.52 24.44
CA PRO A 262 11.76 -12.93 25.43
C PRO A 262 11.16 -11.62 24.94
N LYS A 263 9.86 -11.42 25.23
CA LYS A 263 9.12 -10.18 24.95
C LYS A 263 9.78 -9.02 25.71
N PHE A 264 10.63 -8.24 25.06
CA PHE A 264 11.00 -6.93 25.57
C PHE A 264 9.85 -5.96 25.27
N SER A 265 9.44 -5.21 26.29
CA SER A 265 8.56 -4.05 26.12
C SER A 265 9.27 -2.95 25.31
N VAL A 266 8.51 -2.02 24.73
CA VAL A 266 9.07 -0.84 24.02
C VAL A 266 10.05 -0.07 24.91
N ALA A 267 9.76 0.03 26.22
CA ALA A 267 10.65 0.64 27.21
C ALA A 267 11.98 -0.13 27.38
N GLN A 268 11.93 -1.46 27.40
CA GLN A 268 13.14 -2.30 27.49
C GLN A 268 13.97 -2.29 26.19
N LEU A 269 13.34 -2.05 25.03
CA LEU A 269 14.04 -1.91 23.75
C LEU A 269 14.71 -0.53 23.61
N ALA A 270 14.13 0.53 24.19
CA ALA A 270 14.75 1.85 24.25
C ALA A 270 16.05 1.84 25.08
N GLU A 271 16.05 1.18 26.24
CA GLU A 271 17.24 0.97 27.08
C GLU A 271 18.37 0.18 26.39
N LEU A 272 18.01 -0.68 25.42
CA LEU A 272 18.96 -1.54 24.70
C LEU A 272 19.52 -0.91 23.41
N THR A 273 18.97 0.21 22.93
CA THR A 273 19.25 0.73 21.59
C THR A 273 19.79 2.16 21.53
N ASP A 274 19.98 2.84 22.67
CA ASP A 274 20.37 4.25 22.76
C ASP A 274 19.43 5.21 21.98
N LEU A 275 18.18 4.78 21.69
CA LEU A 275 17.18 5.56 20.97
C LEU A 275 16.20 6.23 21.95
N THR A 276 15.87 7.50 21.70
CA THR A 276 14.93 8.29 22.50
C THR A 276 13.46 7.95 22.19
N GLU A 277 12.52 8.21 23.12
CA GLU A 277 11.07 8.03 22.88
C GLU A 277 10.56 8.80 21.65
N ASP A 278 11.11 9.98 21.35
CA ASP A 278 10.77 10.76 20.15
C ASP A 278 11.30 10.14 18.85
N GLU A 279 12.43 9.43 18.88
CA GLU A 279 12.92 8.63 17.75
C GLU A 279 12.09 7.36 17.52
N LEU A 280 11.35 6.93 18.56
CA LEU A 280 10.44 5.77 18.54
C LEU A 280 9.02 6.14 18.09
N SER A 281 8.59 7.40 18.22
CA SER A 281 7.29 7.90 17.75
C SER A 281 7.44 9.07 16.78
N GLY A 282 7.67 8.79 15.49
CA GLY A 282 7.96 9.88 14.53
C GLY A 282 7.89 9.51 13.04
N GLY A 283 7.08 8.52 12.66
CA GLY A 283 6.90 8.16 11.25
C GLY A 283 6.43 9.36 10.42
N LYS A 284 6.97 9.55 9.20
CA LYS A 284 6.47 10.59 8.31
C LYS A 284 5.01 10.28 7.97
N SER A 285 4.09 11.20 8.21
CA SER A 285 2.67 10.99 7.93
C SER A 285 2.40 10.81 6.44
N THR A 286 1.52 9.87 6.10
CA THR A 286 0.87 9.84 4.78
C THR A 286 -0.27 10.82 4.76
N ILE A 287 -0.32 11.67 3.74
CA ILE A 287 -1.50 12.44 3.39
C ILE A 287 -1.86 12.01 1.97
N VAL A 288 -3.08 11.51 1.82
CA VAL A 288 -3.70 11.16 0.54
C VAL A 288 -5.01 11.91 0.40
N ASP A 289 -5.44 12.17 -0.83
CA ASP A 289 -6.70 12.90 -1.06
C ASP A 289 -7.92 12.12 -0.56
N VAL A 290 -7.93 10.80 -0.78
CA VAL A 290 -8.99 9.93 -0.25
C VAL A 290 -8.40 8.64 0.29
N LYS A 291 -8.86 8.25 1.48
CA LYS A 291 -8.65 6.93 2.06
C LYS A 291 -9.99 6.27 2.28
N ALA A 292 -10.16 5.06 1.77
CA ALA A 292 -11.38 4.28 1.92
C ALA A 292 -11.08 2.82 2.29
N THR A 293 -12.07 2.15 2.87
CA THR A 293 -12.03 0.72 3.18
C THR A 293 -13.32 0.09 2.67
N ASP A 294 -13.23 -1.03 1.96
CA ASP A 294 -14.42 -1.74 1.48
C ASP A 294 -15.07 -2.64 2.56
N GLY A 295 -16.16 -3.30 2.22
CA GLY A 295 -16.87 -4.22 3.12
C GLY A 295 -16.07 -5.47 3.50
N GLU A 296 -14.99 -5.79 2.79
CA GLU A 296 -14.09 -6.91 3.10
C GLU A 296 -12.88 -6.48 3.95
N GLY A 297 -12.72 -5.17 4.19
CA GLY A 297 -11.62 -4.58 4.94
C GLY A 297 -10.41 -4.20 4.08
N ASN A 298 -10.49 -4.31 2.76
CA ASN A 298 -9.41 -3.89 1.87
C ASN A 298 -9.30 -2.36 1.84
N ASN A 299 -8.08 -1.85 1.78
CA ASN A 299 -7.81 -0.41 1.89
C ASN A 299 -7.51 0.19 0.53
N TYR A 300 -8.04 1.39 0.28
CA TYR A 300 -7.87 2.15 -0.95
C TYR A 300 -7.24 3.50 -0.62
N LEU A 301 -6.14 3.81 -1.29
CA LEU A 301 -5.45 5.10 -1.20
C LEU A 301 -5.56 5.79 -2.56
N VAL A 302 -6.32 6.89 -2.62
CA VAL A 302 -6.49 7.67 -3.85
C VAL A 302 -5.71 8.96 -3.74
N GLU A 303 -4.90 9.23 -4.76
CA GLU A 303 -4.08 10.43 -4.86
C GLU A 303 -4.21 11.02 -6.27
N MET A 304 -4.53 12.30 -6.36
CA MET A 304 -4.45 13.09 -7.58
C MET A 304 -3.10 13.81 -7.61
N GLN A 305 -2.40 13.71 -8.74
CA GLN A 305 -1.12 14.38 -8.91
C GLN A 305 -1.09 15.15 -10.24
N VAL A 306 -0.92 16.46 -10.12
CA VAL A 306 -0.87 17.40 -11.25
C VAL A 306 0.51 17.38 -11.92
N THR A 307 1.56 17.51 -11.12
CA THR A 307 2.94 17.65 -11.58
C THR A 307 3.74 16.37 -11.38
N GLU A 308 4.62 16.05 -12.33
CA GLU A 308 5.54 14.92 -12.22
C GLU A 308 6.65 15.26 -11.21
N ALA A 309 6.46 14.87 -9.95
CA ALA A 309 7.46 15.01 -8.91
C ALA A 309 8.53 13.91 -9.06
N THR A 310 9.80 14.30 -8.96
CA THR A 310 10.96 13.38 -9.08
C THR A 310 10.99 12.23 -8.06
N ASP A 311 10.18 12.31 -7.01
CA ASP A 311 10.06 11.30 -5.95
C ASP A 311 8.68 10.63 -5.89
N PHE A 312 7.84 10.83 -6.91
CA PHE A 312 6.48 10.31 -6.93
C PHE A 312 6.44 8.79 -6.73
N GLU A 313 7.23 8.02 -7.47
CA GLU A 313 7.28 6.55 -7.38
C GLU A 313 7.70 6.07 -5.99
N LYS A 314 8.65 6.79 -5.36
CA LYS A 314 9.10 6.49 -4.00
C LYS A 314 8.04 6.81 -2.96
N ARG A 315 7.36 7.96 -3.13
CA ARG A 315 6.30 8.46 -2.26
C ARG A 315 5.11 7.51 -2.23
N ILE A 316 4.62 7.07 -3.39
CA ILE A 316 3.44 6.19 -3.43
C ILE A 316 3.73 4.80 -2.85
N GLN A 317 4.94 4.27 -3.08
CA GLN A 317 5.37 3.02 -2.45
C GLN A 317 5.50 3.21 -0.93
N TYR A 318 5.91 4.41 -0.47
CA TYR A 318 5.97 4.72 0.96
C TYR A 318 4.56 4.79 1.54
N TYR A 319 3.60 5.37 0.81
CA TYR A 319 2.22 5.44 1.27
C TYR A 319 1.60 4.07 1.47
N VAL A 320 1.76 3.19 0.48
CA VAL A 320 1.30 1.80 0.58
C VAL A 320 2.02 1.07 1.71
N ALA A 321 3.34 1.20 1.82
CA ALA A 321 4.13 0.55 2.88
C ALA A 321 3.71 0.98 4.29
N GLN A 322 3.55 2.29 4.52
CA GLN A 322 3.16 2.81 5.82
C GLN A 322 1.74 2.36 6.18
N ASN A 323 0.80 2.44 5.24
CA ASN A 323 -0.58 2.04 5.51
C ASN A 323 -0.70 0.53 5.70
N TYR A 324 0.13 -0.30 5.03
CA TYR A 324 0.11 -1.74 5.19
C TYR A 324 0.72 -2.17 6.53
N SER A 325 1.89 -1.64 6.86
CA SER A 325 2.57 -1.93 8.13
C SER A 325 1.87 -1.33 9.35
N GLY A 326 0.99 -0.34 9.15
CA GLY A 326 0.20 0.31 10.20
C GLY A 326 -1.11 -0.39 10.55
N GLN A 327 -1.53 -1.46 9.86
CA GLN A 327 -2.84 -2.09 10.11
C GLN A 327 -2.90 -2.91 11.40
N ILE A 328 -1.77 -3.41 11.88
CA ILE A 328 -1.73 -4.35 13.00
C ILE A 328 -0.81 -3.85 14.12
N VAL A 329 -1.25 -4.10 15.34
CA VAL A 329 -0.55 -3.76 16.58
C VAL A 329 0.16 -4.97 17.17
N GLN A 330 1.02 -4.75 18.17
CA GLN A 330 1.70 -5.84 18.87
C GLN A 330 0.70 -6.89 19.39
N GLY A 331 1.01 -8.17 19.18
CA GLY A 331 0.14 -9.31 19.54
C GLY A 331 -0.89 -9.71 18.47
N ASN A 332 -1.19 -8.87 17.47
CA ASN A 332 -2.05 -9.28 16.35
C ASN A 332 -1.36 -10.32 15.46
N LYS A 333 -2.14 -11.26 14.89
CA LYS A 333 -1.65 -12.21 13.89
C LYS A 333 -1.63 -11.57 12.48
N TYR A 334 -0.77 -12.05 11.58
CA TYR A 334 -0.62 -11.45 10.24
C TYR A 334 -1.81 -11.76 9.32
N GLN A 335 -2.64 -12.77 9.60
CA GLN A 335 -3.88 -13.05 8.85
C GLN A 335 -4.84 -11.86 8.84
N LYS A 336 -4.77 -10.98 9.86
CA LYS A 336 -5.59 -9.75 9.96
C LYS A 336 -5.23 -8.69 8.92
N LEU A 337 -4.03 -8.76 8.32
CA LEU A 337 -3.64 -7.83 7.27
C LEU A 337 -4.59 -7.96 6.08
N LYS A 338 -4.96 -6.81 5.53
CA LYS A 338 -5.83 -6.67 4.37
C LYS A 338 -5.06 -5.98 3.24
N PRO A 339 -5.31 -6.37 1.97
CA PRO A 339 -4.73 -5.74 0.81
C PRO A 339 -4.87 -4.21 0.78
N ILE A 340 -3.90 -3.56 0.15
CA ILE A 340 -3.91 -2.13 -0.17
C ILE A 340 -3.87 -1.91 -1.68
N TYR A 341 -4.83 -1.12 -2.15
CA TYR A 341 -4.96 -0.67 -3.53
C TYR A 341 -4.66 0.83 -3.59
N PHE A 342 -3.53 1.19 -4.20
CA PHE A 342 -3.25 2.58 -4.54
C PHE A 342 -3.91 2.93 -5.88
N ILE A 343 -4.51 4.11 -5.98
CA ILE A 343 -5.13 4.67 -7.18
C ILE A 343 -4.56 6.08 -7.41
N GLY A 344 -3.65 6.21 -8.36
CA GLY A 344 -3.08 7.50 -8.78
C GLY A 344 -3.83 8.08 -9.98
N ILE A 345 -4.40 9.27 -9.83
CA ILE A 345 -4.99 10.05 -10.93
C ILE A 345 -3.96 11.09 -11.37
N LEU A 346 -3.36 10.90 -12.55
CA LEU A 346 -2.18 11.64 -12.99
C LEU A 346 -2.50 12.56 -14.16
N LYS A 347 -2.15 13.85 -14.06
CA LYS A 347 -2.10 14.79 -15.22
C LYS A 347 -0.77 14.66 -16.00
N PHE A 348 0.06 13.68 -15.69
CA PHE A 348 1.28 13.30 -16.43
C PHE A 348 1.27 11.79 -16.75
N ASN A 349 2.26 11.34 -17.52
CA ASN A 349 2.40 9.93 -17.87
C ASN A 349 3.46 9.28 -17.00
N ILE A 350 3.21 8.05 -16.58
CA ILE A 350 4.15 7.21 -15.86
C ILE A 350 4.41 5.93 -16.66
N GLY A 351 5.68 5.53 -16.75
CA GLY A 351 6.08 4.38 -17.56
C GLY A 351 5.82 4.55 -19.07
N LYS A 352 6.05 3.49 -19.82
CA LYS A 352 5.96 3.40 -21.28
C LYS A 352 4.64 2.82 -21.78
N ASN A 353 3.86 2.15 -20.94
CA ASN A 353 2.56 1.58 -21.34
C ASN A 353 1.65 2.68 -21.93
N PRO A 354 1.24 2.61 -23.22
CA PRO A 354 0.45 3.68 -23.84
C PRO A 354 -0.97 3.80 -23.28
N ASN A 355 -1.44 2.80 -22.54
CA ASN A 355 -2.79 2.78 -21.98
C ASN A 355 -2.96 3.86 -20.92
N TYR A 356 -4.14 4.50 -20.93
CA TYR A 356 -4.46 5.52 -19.93
C TYR A 356 -4.67 4.90 -18.55
N PHE A 357 -5.07 3.63 -18.47
CA PHE A 357 -5.24 2.91 -17.21
C PHE A 357 -4.22 1.77 -17.15
N THR A 358 -3.49 1.68 -16.04
CA THR A 358 -2.49 0.63 -15.83
C THR A 358 -2.59 0.04 -14.43
N LYS A 359 -2.33 -1.26 -14.31
CA LYS A 359 -2.29 -1.98 -13.02
C LYS A 359 -0.90 -2.53 -12.81
N HIS A 360 -0.37 -2.37 -11.60
CA HIS A 360 0.97 -2.81 -11.23
C HIS A 360 0.89 -3.67 -9.97
N ARG A 361 1.49 -4.86 -10.03
CA ARG A 361 1.40 -5.90 -8.98
C ARG A 361 2.75 -6.56 -8.76
N VAL A 362 2.95 -7.14 -7.58
CA VAL A 362 4.15 -7.93 -7.28
C VAL A 362 4.05 -9.30 -7.94
N HIS A 363 4.75 -9.51 -9.05
CA HIS A 363 4.72 -10.77 -9.81
C HIS A 363 6.08 -11.43 -9.89
N ASP A 364 6.08 -12.76 -9.99
CA ASP A 364 7.24 -13.54 -10.41
C ASP A 364 7.70 -13.05 -11.80
N VAL A 365 8.97 -12.66 -11.92
CA VAL A 365 9.53 -12.06 -13.12
C VAL A 365 9.54 -13.02 -14.32
N GLU A 366 9.53 -14.33 -14.08
CA GLU A 366 9.55 -15.36 -15.12
C GLU A 366 8.14 -15.87 -15.45
N THR A 367 7.32 -16.16 -14.44
CA THR A 367 5.99 -16.78 -14.65
C THR A 367 4.81 -15.81 -14.62
N GLN A 368 5.04 -14.55 -14.21
CA GLN A 368 4.00 -13.53 -13.98
C GLN A 368 2.97 -13.93 -12.91
N GLU A 369 3.28 -14.92 -12.07
CA GLU A 369 2.40 -15.35 -11.01
C GLU A 369 2.37 -14.30 -9.89
N ASN A 370 1.17 -13.91 -9.47
CA ASN A 370 0.95 -13.01 -8.35
C ASN A 370 0.89 -13.78 -7.02
N VAL A 371 2.05 -14.15 -6.48
CA VAL A 371 2.15 -14.82 -5.17
C VAL A 371 1.90 -13.83 -4.03
N LEU A 372 2.45 -12.62 -4.14
CA LEU A 372 2.42 -11.58 -3.10
C LEU A 372 1.33 -10.53 -3.38
N LYS A 373 0.12 -10.78 -2.89
CA LYS A 373 -1.12 -10.12 -3.35
C LYS A 373 -1.51 -8.85 -2.60
N GLU A 374 -0.76 -8.48 -1.56
CA GLU A 374 -1.25 -7.51 -0.57
C GLU A 374 -1.09 -6.04 -0.99
N MET A 375 -0.41 -5.78 -2.11
CA MET A 375 -0.15 -4.43 -2.62
C MET A 375 -0.40 -4.37 -4.13
N GLU A 376 -1.23 -3.43 -4.55
CA GLU A 376 -1.53 -3.15 -5.96
C GLU A 376 -1.52 -1.64 -6.21
N PHE A 377 -0.95 -1.22 -7.34
CA PHE A 377 -0.91 0.18 -7.75
C PHE A 377 -1.63 0.35 -9.08
N ASN A 378 -2.61 1.25 -9.10
CA ASN A 378 -3.43 1.55 -10.26
C ASN A 378 -3.17 2.99 -10.67
N PHE A 379 -2.98 3.27 -11.96
CA PHE A 379 -2.79 4.63 -12.46
C PHE A 379 -3.77 4.96 -13.56
N ILE A 380 -4.43 6.12 -13.43
CA ILE A 380 -5.29 6.75 -14.44
C ILE A 380 -4.53 7.97 -14.97
N GLN A 381 -4.05 7.89 -16.20
CA GLN A 381 -3.14 8.85 -16.83
C GLN A 381 -3.92 9.71 -17.83
N LEU A 382 -4.39 10.87 -17.37
CA LEU A 382 -5.35 11.71 -18.11
C LEU A 382 -4.78 12.23 -19.44
N LYS A 383 -3.45 12.37 -19.57
CA LYS A 383 -2.79 12.72 -20.84
C LYS A 383 -2.95 11.64 -21.92
N ARG A 384 -2.95 10.35 -21.52
CA ARG A 384 -3.16 9.18 -22.39
C ARG A 384 -4.62 8.90 -22.69
N PHE A 385 -5.56 9.43 -21.91
CA PHE A 385 -6.99 9.26 -22.16
C PHE A 385 -7.46 10.08 -23.37
N LYS A 386 -8.02 9.42 -24.40
CA LYS A 386 -8.44 10.06 -25.67
C LYS A 386 -9.85 9.68 -26.13
N LYS A 387 -10.57 8.88 -25.34
CA LYS A 387 -11.92 8.42 -25.69
C LYS A 387 -12.92 9.57 -25.66
N LYS A 388 -13.87 9.55 -26.59
CA LYS A 388 -15.04 10.44 -26.57
C LYS A 388 -16.16 9.83 -25.74
N ILE A 389 -17.19 10.64 -25.45
CA ILE A 389 -18.39 10.23 -24.71
C ILE A 389 -19.08 8.98 -25.27
N GLU A 390 -19.05 8.80 -26.60
CA GLU A 390 -19.61 7.67 -27.34
C GLU A 390 -18.78 6.37 -27.21
N ASP A 391 -17.48 6.50 -26.91
CA ASP A 391 -16.53 5.39 -26.80
C ASP A 391 -16.37 4.88 -25.35
N LEU A 392 -17.16 5.41 -24.41
CA LEU A 392 -17.07 5.07 -22.98
C LEU A 392 -17.79 3.74 -22.74
N ILE A 393 -17.01 2.66 -22.60
CA ILE A 393 -17.52 1.29 -22.46
C ILE A 393 -17.54 0.87 -20.99
N THR A 394 -16.49 1.20 -20.25
CA THR A 394 -16.27 0.73 -18.88
C THR A 394 -16.52 1.83 -17.85
N PRO A 395 -16.82 1.50 -16.58
CA PRO A 395 -16.93 2.49 -15.51
C PRO A 395 -15.66 3.36 -15.39
N ILE A 396 -14.48 2.78 -15.58
CA ILE A 396 -13.22 3.51 -15.53
C ILE A 396 -13.07 4.50 -16.71
N ASP A 397 -13.61 4.18 -17.89
CA ASP A 397 -13.68 5.14 -19.00
C ASP A 397 -14.54 6.36 -18.60
N GLN A 398 -15.67 6.12 -17.96
CA GLN A 398 -16.59 7.18 -17.53
C GLN A 398 -15.97 8.09 -16.45
N TRP A 399 -15.28 7.49 -15.47
CA TRP A 399 -14.53 8.24 -14.45
C TRP A 399 -13.37 9.02 -15.06
N ALA A 400 -12.58 8.42 -15.95
CA ALA A 400 -11.49 9.12 -16.62
C ALA A 400 -11.98 10.27 -17.52
N TYR A 401 -13.13 10.09 -18.18
CA TYR A 401 -13.77 11.16 -18.94
C TYR A 401 -14.25 12.30 -18.03
N PHE A 402 -14.91 11.99 -16.92
CA PHE A 402 -15.31 12.97 -15.91
C PHE A 402 -14.11 13.77 -15.40
N LEU A 403 -13.08 13.08 -14.88
CA LEU A 403 -11.88 13.70 -14.32
C LEU A 403 -11.11 14.59 -15.32
N LYS A 404 -11.29 14.36 -16.63
CA LYS A 404 -10.61 15.11 -17.67
C LYS A 404 -11.43 16.27 -18.24
N ASN A 405 -12.75 16.11 -18.35
CA ASN A 405 -13.58 17.02 -19.15
C ASN A 405 -14.71 17.68 -18.35
N ALA A 406 -14.94 17.34 -17.08
CA ALA A 406 -16.08 17.85 -16.31
C ALA A 406 -16.15 19.37 -16.22
N GLU A 407 -14.99 20.05 -16.19
CA GLU A 407 -14.92 21.52 -16.14
C GLU A 407 -15.57 22.18 -17.36
N ASP A 408 -15.52 21.53 -18.53
CA ASP A 408 -16.00 22.06 -19.81
C ASP A 408 -17.43 21.60 -20.15
N LEU A 409 -18.08 20.83 -19.28
CA LEU A 409 -19.41 20.26 -19.55
C LEU A 409 -20.52 21.13 -18.95
N GLU A 410 -21.49 21.48 -19.78
CA GLU A 410 -22.72 22.16 -19.34
C GLU A 410 -23.78 21.20 -18.81
N ILE A 411 -23.76 19.93 -19.24
CA ILE A 411 -24.78 18.93 -18.92
C ILE A 411 -24.12 17.59 -18.62
N ILE A 412 -24.62 16.90 -17.60
CA ILE A 412 -24.22 15.53 -17.26
C ILE A 412 -24.50 14.60 -18.46
N PRO A 413 -23.48 13.86 -18.95
CA PRO A 413 -23.66 12.87 -20.00
C PRO A 413 -24.82 11.90 -19.74
N LYS A 414 -25.76 11.78 -20.70
CA LYS A 414 -26.96 10.93 -20.57
C LYS A 414 -26.65 9.44 -20.34
N ASN A 415 -25.47 8.97 -20.74
CA ASN A 415 -25.01 7.59 -20.57
C ASN A 415 -24.45 7.30 -19.16
N VAL A 416 -24.35 8.30 -18.28
CA VAL A 416 -23.96 8.10 -16.87
C VAL A 416 -25.14 7.51 -16.10
N LYS A 417 -25.06 6.19 -15.86
CA LYS A 417 -26.05 5.44 -15.07
C LYS A 417 -25.61 5.22 -13.63
N ASP A 418 -24.29 5.23 -13.39
CA ASP A 418 -23.73 5.02 -12.05
C ASP A 418 -24.13 6.18 -11.12
N LYS A 419 -24.70 5.83 -9.96
CA LYS A 419 -25.19 6.82 -9.00
C LYS A 419 -24.05 7.61 -8.38
N GLY A 420 -22.91 6.96 -8.12
CA GLY A 420 -21.73 7.59 -7.54
C GLY A 420 -21.12 8.62 -8.49
N LEU A 421 -20.94 8.25 -9.76
CA LEU A 421 -20.47 9.15 -10.79
C LEU A 421 -21.45 10.30 -11.04
N LYS A 422 -22.76 10.02 -11.08
CA LYS A 422 -23.77 11.08 -11.21
C LYS A 422 -23.70 12.06 -10.04
N ALA A 423 -23.53 11.58 -8.81
CA ALA A 423 -23.31 12.43 -7.65
C ALA A 423 -22.04 13.27 -7.81
N ALA A 424 -20.92 12.68 -8.27
CA ALA A 424 -19.69 13.41 -8.51
C ALA A 424 -19.85 14.55 -9.53
N TYR A 425 -20.64 14.35 -10.60
CA TYR A 425 -20.98 15.43 -11.54
C TYR A 425 -21.79 16.56 -10.87
N LEU A 426 -22.72 16.23 -9.99
CA LEU A 426 -23.53 17.23 -9.27
C LEU A 426 -22.69 18.01 -8.25
N GLU A 427 -21.76 17.35 -7.57
CA GLU A 427 -20.81 17.97 -6.65
C GLU A 427 -19.77 18.85 -7.39
N ALA A 428 -19.38 18.46 -8.60
CA ALA A 428 -18.48 19.27 -9.44
C ALA A 428 -19.18 20.48 -10.07
N ASP A 429 -20.51 20.53 -10.06
CA ASP A 429 -21.27 21.65 -10.59
C ASP A 429 -21.13 22.87 -9.68
N ARG A 430 -20.22 23.77 -10.07
CA ARG A 430 -19.93 25.03 -9.38
C ARG A 430 -21.15 25.93 -9.19
N HIS A 431 -22.27 25.69 -9.90
CA HIS A 431 -23.53 26.40 -9.67
C HIS A 431 -24.14 26.10 -8.30
N ASN A 432 -23.78 24.97 -7.68
CA ASN A 432 -24.29 24.51 -6.40
C ASN A 432 -23.38 24.88 -5.21
N TRP A 433 -22.19 25.42 -5.48
CA TRP A 433 -21.22 25.75 -4.44
C TRP A 433 -21.61 26.98 -3.63
N THR A 434 -21.25 26.95 -2.36
CA THR A 434 -21.24 28.11 -1.47
C THR A 434 -20.12 29.08 -1.86
N LYS A 435 -20.19 30.32 -1.35
CA LYS A 435 -19.14 31.33 -1.55
C LYS A 435 -17.78 30.81 -1.06
N ASP A 436 -17.74 30.18 0.11
CA ASP A 436 -16.51 29.67 0.72
C ASP A 436 -15.87 28.55 -0.11
N GLU A 437 -16.68 27.62 -0.65
CA GLU A 437 -16.21 26.54 -1.52
C GLU A 437 -15.64 27.09 -2.83
N ALA A 438 -16.31 28.07 -3.43
CA ALA A 438 -15.83 28.73 -4.65
C ALA A 438 -14.52 29.49 -4.41
N GLU A 439 -14.41 30.22 -3.30
CA GLU A 439 -13.17 30.91 -2.91
C GLU A 439 -12.02 29.94 -2.63
N TYR A 440 -12.30 28.81 -1.95
CA TYR A 440 -11.31 27.78 -1.68
C TYR A 440 -10.78 27.16 -2.98
N TYR A 441 -11.69 26.82 -3.90
CA TYR A 441 -11.31 26.30 -5.22
C TYR A 441 -10.41 27.28 -5.98
N LEU A 442 -10.78 28.56 -6.05
CA LEU A 442 -10.00 29.58 -6.74
C LEU A 442 -8.58 29.70 -6.15
N LYS A 443 -8.47 29.69 -4.81
CA LYS A 443 -7.16 29.73 -4.12
C LYS A 443 -6.30 28.52 -4.48
N ALA A 444 -6.89 27.33 -4.54
CA ALA A 444 -6.19 26.11 -4.93
C ALA A 444 -5.73 26.16 -6.41
N GLU A 445 -6.56 26.67 -7.31
CA GLU A 445 -6.24 26.82 -8.74
C GLU A 445 -5.08 27.81 -8.96
N ILE A 446 -5.11 28.96 -8.29
CA ILE A 446 -4.01 29.95 -8.36
C ILE A 446 -2.70 29.31 -7.89
N LYS A 447 -2.74 28.57 -6.78
CA LYS A 447 -1.56 27.87 -6.26
C LYS A 447 -1.04 26.82 -7.25
N GLU A 448 -1.91 26.04 -7.88
CA GLU A 448 -1.55 25.07 -8.91
C GLU A 448 -0.86 25.76 -10.11
N ARG A 449 -1.41 26.87 -10.60
CA ARG A 449 -0.85 27.67 -11.70
C ARG A 449 0.53 28.23 -11.34
N ASP A 450 0.69 28.77 -10.13
CA ASP A 450 1.97 29.28 -9.62
C ASP A 450 3.02 28.15 -9.53
N GLU A 451 2.65 26.97 -9.03
CA GLU A 451 3.53 25.78 -8.94
C GLU A 451 3.92 25.24 -10.32
N LEU A 452 3.05 25.38 -11.32
CA LEU A 452 3.33 25.07 -12.73
C LEU A 452 4.22 26.11 -13.42
N GLY A 453 4.60 27.20 -12.72
CA GLY A 453 5.41 28.28 -13.27
C GLY A 453 4.67 29.13 -14.30
N ALA A 454 3.33 29.14 -14.28
CA ALA A 454 2.53 29.99 -15.14
C ALA A 454 2.64 31.45 -14.65
N LEU A 455 3.62 32.18 -15.20
CA LEU A 455 3.82 33.61 -14.93
C LEU A 455 2.67 34.44 -15.53
N GLU A 456 1.60 34.67 -14.76
CA GLU A 456 0.68 35.77 -15.04
C GLU A 456 1.06 37.05 -14.26
N PRO A 457 1.00 38.23 -14.90
CA PRO A 457 1.21 39.51 -14.22
C PRO A 457 0.26 39.69 -13.03
N ALA A 458 0.74 40.34 -11.97
CA ALA A 458 -0.08 40.61 -10.77
C ALA A 458 -1.38 41.39 -11.08
N GLU A 459 -1.40 42.21 -12.12
CA GLU A 459 -2.61 42.90 -12.62
C GLU A 459 -3.69 41.92 -13.10
N LYS A 460 -3.33 40.92 -13.92
CA LYS A 460 -4.30 39.89 -14.37
C LYS A 460 -4.86 39.07 -13.21
N ARG A 461 -4.04 38.78 -12.19
CA ARG A 461 -4.50 38.10 -10.97
C ARG A 461 -5.48 38.97 -10.17
N GLY A 462 -5.25 40.28 -10.11
CA GLY A 462 -6.19 41.24 -9.51
C GLY A 462 -7.50 41.34 -10.27
N GLU A 463 -7.44 41.40 -11.60
CA GLU A 463 -8.63 41.43 -12.47
C GLU A 463 -9.44 40.13 -12.39
N GLU A 464 -8.79 38.97 -12.44
CA GLU A 464 -9.48 37.69 -12.36
C GLU A 464 -10.10 37.48 -10.96
N LYS A 465 -9.39 37.85 -9.89
CA LYS A 465 -9.93 37.85 -8.53
C LYS A 465 -11.14 38.78 -8.40
N GLY A 466 -11.04 40.03 -8.89
CA GLY A 466 -12.14 40.98 -8.87
C GLY A 466 -13.34 40.54 -9.73
N ARG A 467 -13.08 39.89 -10.87
CA ARG A 467 -14.14 39.31 -11.71
C ARG A 467 -14.85 38.16 -11.02
N VAL A 468 -14.12 37.31 -10.30
CA VAL A 468 -14.71 36.19 -9.54
C VAL A 468 -15.50 36.72 -8.34
N GLU A 469 -14.93 37.64 -7.56
CA GLU A 469 -15.62 38.30 -6.44
C GLU A 469 -16.92 38.97 -6.91
N GLY A 470 -16.89 39.73 -8.01
CA GLY A 470 -18.07 40.37 -8.58
C GLY A 470 -19.11 39.39 -9.13
N ARG A 471 -18.68 38.25 -9.71
CA ARG A 471 -19.60 37.20 -10.20
C ARG A 471 -20.24 36.41 -9.05
N VAL A 472 -19.53 36.28 -7.92
CA VAL A 472 -20.04 35.66 -6.70
C VAL A 472 -21.02 36.61 -5.99
N GLU A 473 -20.70 37.90 -5.83
CA GLU A 473 -21.59 38.90 -5.24
C GLU A 473 -22.90 39.06 -6.03
N GLY A 474 -22.82 39.30 -7.34
CA GLY A 474 -24.03 39.47 -8.17
C GLY A 474 -24.95 38.24 -8.19
N ARG A 475 -24.42 37.06 -7.86
CA ARG A 475 -25.19 35.81 -7.79
C ARG A 475 -25.78 35.54 -6.40
N VAL A 476 -25.11 35.96 -5.33
CA VAL A 476 -25.68 35.96 -3.98
C VAL A 476 -26.87 36.91 -3.94
N GLU A 477 -26.73 38.11 -4.51
CA GLU A 477 -27.83 39.07 -4.64
C GLU A 477 -29.00 38.50 -5.47
N GLY A 478 -28.74 38.00 -6.69
CA GLY A 478 -29.80 37.41 -7.52
C GLY A 478 -30.50 36.17 -6.93
N ARG A 479 -29.81 35.41 -6.05
CA ARG A 479 -30.40 34.26 -5.35
C ARG A 479 -31.25 34.69 -4.15
N VAL A 480 -30.87 35.75 -3.45
CA VAL A 480 -31.70 36.34 -2.39
C VAL A 480 -32.97 36.90 -3.01
N GLU A 481 -32.86 37.68 -4.09
CA GLU A 481 -34.01 38.24 -4.81
C GLU A 481 -34.94 37.15 -5.36
N GLY A 482 -34.41 36.18 -6.13
CA GLY A 482 -35.23 35.12 -6.71
C GLY A 482 -35.87 34.16 -5.68
N ARG A 483 -35.28 34.04 -4.48
CA ARG A 483 -35.86 33.24 -3.40
C ARG A 483 -36.96 33.99 -2.65
N VAL A 484 -36.84 35.31 -2.52
CA VAL A 484 -37.90 36.17 -1.95
C VAL A 484 -39.11 36.18 -2.91
N GLU A 485 -38.89 36.47 -4.20
CA GLU A 485 -39.98 36.44 -5.20
C GLU A 485 -40.65 35.06 -5.30
N GLY A 486 -39.87 33.97 -5.25
CA GLY A 486 -40.41 32.61 -5.33
C GLY A 486 -41.28 32.20 -4.14
N ILE A 487 -41.00 32.74 -2.94
CA ILE A 487 -41.82 32.52 -1.74
C ILE A 487 -43.12 33.31 -1.85
N GLU A 488 -43.05 34.60 -2.22
CA GLU A 488 -44.23 35.46 -2.40
C GLU A 488 -45.21 34.88 -3.44
N ILE A 489 -44.71 34.50 -4.63
CA ILE A 489 -45.53 33.88 -5.68
C ILE A 489 -46.13 32.53 -5.21
N GLY A 490 -45.41 31.80 -4.37
CA GLY A 490 -45.85 30.52 -3.81
C GLY A 490 -46.99 30.69 -2.80
N GLU A 491 -46.89 31.69 -1.94
CA GLU A 491 -47.91 32.04 -0.94
C GLU A 491 -49.20 32.56 -1.62
N GLU A 492 -49.08 33.48 -2.59
CA GLU A 492 -50.23 33.98 -3.36
C GLU A 492 -51.00 32.84 -4.05
N ARG A 493 -50.30 31.93 -4.73
CA ARG A 493 -50.93 30.78 -5.41
C ARG A 493 -51.59 29.82 -4.42
N MET A 494 -51.05 29.68 -3.21
CA MET A 494 -51.64 28.81 -2.19
C MET A 494 -52.94 29.41 -1.66
N VAL A 495 -52.95 30.72 -1.39
CA VAL A 495 -54.14 31.47 -0.95
C VAL A 495 -55.24 31.42 -2.02
N GLU A 496 -54.91 31.68 -3.29
CA GLU A 496 -55.85 31.57 -4.40
C GLU A 496 -56.47 30.16 -4.48
N LYS A 497 -55.66 29.10 -4.32
CA LYS A 497 -56.14 27.71 -4.37
C LYS A 497 -57.07 27.36 -3.19
N ILE A 498 -56.79 27.90 -2.01
CA ILE A 498 -57.65 27.72 -0.83
C ILE A 498 -59.02 28.36 -1.08
N ILE A 499 -59.04 29.60 -1.59
CA ILE A 499 -60.27 30.33 -1.92
C ILE A 499 -61.09 29.57 -2.97
N LEU A 500 -60.48 29.15 -4.08
CA LEU A 500 -61.17 28.48 -5.19
C LEU A 500 -61.70 27.08 -4.86
N SER A 501 -61.05 26.37 -3.92
CA SER A 501 -61.44 25.02 -3.51
C SER A 501 -62.56 25.00 -2.47
N LYS A 502 -62.67 26.08 -1.68
CA LYS A 502 -63.67 26.21 -0.61
C LYS A 502 -64.90 26.98 -1.06
N TYR A 503 -64.81 27.81 -2.10
CA TYR A 503 -65.97 28.44 -2.73
C TYR A 503 -66.76 27.44 -3.62
N PRO A 504 -68.12 27.43 -3.61
CA PRO A 504 -69.04 28.33 -2.91
C PRO A 504 -69.48 27.84 -1.52
N LYS A 505 -68.81 26.83 -0.94
CA LYS A 505 -69.22 26.23 0.36
C LYS A 505 -69.04 27.18 1.55
N PHE A 506 -68.17 28.18 1.41
CA PHE A 506 -67.93 29.25 2.38
C PHE A 506 -68.29 30.60 1.75
N SER A 507 -68.84 31.52 2.54
CA SER A 507 -69.13 32.89 2.07
C SER A 507 -67.84 33.68 1.82
N VAL A 508 -67.94 34.77 1.05
CA VAL A 508 -66.81 35.68 0.80
C VAL A 508 -66.22 36.19 2.12
N ALA A 509 -67.06 36.62 3.07
CA ALA A 509 -66.63 37.05 4.41
C ALA A 509 -65.85 35.96 5.18
N GLN A 510 -66.30 34.70 5.10
CA GLN A 510 -65.62 33.58 5.76
C GLN A 510 -64.29 33.21 5.09
N LEU A 511 -64.18 33.39 3.77
CA LEU A 511 -62.94 33.15 3.03
C LEU A 511 -61.92 34.28 3.26
N ALA A 512 -62.40 35.53 3.36
CA ALA A 512 -61.61 36.69 3.75
C ALA A 512 -60.97 36.48 5.12
N GLU A 513 -61.76 36.09 6.12
CA GLU A 513 -61.27 35.77 7.47
C GLU A 513 -60.31 34.56 7.50
N LEU A 514 -60.56 33.53 6.69
CA LEU A 514 -59.70 32.32 6.64
C LEU A 514 -58.32 32.57 6.00
N THR A 515 -58.23 33.56 5.12
CA THR A 515 -57.02 33.84 4.32
C THR A 515 -56.34 35.15 4.69
N ASP A 516 -56.87 35.86 5.69
CA ASP A 516 -56.42 37.18 6.13
C ASP A 516 -56.43 38.24 5.00
N LEU A 517 -57.33 38.05 4.02
CA LEU A 517 -57.59 38.97 2.93
C LEU A 517 -58.86 39.79 3.18
N THR A 518 -59.01 40.92 2.51
CA THR A 518 -60.26 41.66 2.46
C THR A 518 -61.29 40.96 1.58
N GLU A 519 -62.59 41.20 1.82
CA GLU A 519 -63.65 40.64 0.98
C GLU A 519 -63.51 41.05 -0.50
N ASP A 520 -63.05 42.28 -0.77
CA ASP A 520 -62.82 42.77 -2.13
C ASP A 520 -61.69 42.01 -2.85
N GLU A 521 -60.62 41.63 -2.14
CA GLU A 521 -59.52 40.82 -2.68
C GLU A 521 -59.97 39.39 -2.99
N VAL A 522 -60.77 38.79 -2.10
CA VAL A 522 -61.38 37.48 -2.34
C VAL A 522 -62.32 37.53 -3.55
N ILE A 523 -63.14 38.58 -3.68
CA ILE A 523 -64.03 38.79 -4.84
C ILE A 523 -63.20 38.95 -6.13
N ALA A 524 -62.10 39.70 -6.10
CA ALA A 524 -61.22 39.88 -7.24
C ALA A 524 -60.61 38.54 -7.71
N ILE A 525 -60.16 37.70 -6.79
CA ILE A 525 -59.63 36.36 -7.08
C ILE A 525 -60.73 35.46 -7.68
N LEU A 526 -61.94 35.47 -7.12
CA LEU A 526 -63.06 34.67 -7.63
C LEU A 526 -63.50 35.11 -9.04
N LYS A 527 -63.52 36.43 -9.31
CA LYS A 527 -63.81 36.99 -10.63
C LYS A 527 -62.72 36.67 -11.66
N LYS A 528 -61.44 36.75 -11.25
CA LYS A 528 -60.28 36.39 -12.09
C LYS A 528 -60.37 34.94 -12.60
N HIS A 529 -61.07 34.07 -11.88
CA HIS A 529 -61.24 32.65 -12.20
C HIS A 529 -62.67 32.25 -12.60
N ASP A 530 -63.52 33.22 -12.98
CA ASP A 530 -64.89 33.00 -13.47
C ASP A 530 -65.77 32.15 -12.52
N LYS A 531 -65.54 32.26 -11.21
CA LYS A 531 -66.26 31.50 -10.18
C LYS A 531 -67.46 32.25 -9.61
N MET A 532 -67.65 33.52 -9.98
CA MET A 532 -68.64 34.44 -9.42
C MET A 532 -69.42 35.17 -10.50
#